data_AF-A0A0P9DXZ0-F1
#
_entry.id   AF-A0A0P9DXZ0-F1
#
_cell.length_a   1.000
_cell.length_b   1.000
_cell.length_c   1.000
_cell.angle_alpha   90.00
_cell.angle_beta   90.00
_cell.angle_gamma   90.00
#
_symmetry.space_group_name_H-M   'P 1'
#
loop_
_entity.id
_entity.type
_entity.pdbx_description
1 polymer ?
#
loop_
_entity_poly.entity_id
_entity_poly.type
_entity_poly.pdbx_seq_one_letter_code
_entity_poly.pdbx_strand_id
1 'polypeptide(L)'
;MPWETLPKRFSKACCAKFVVPMWMATSRAIPVNVKIVKTKNDPLPRVTEQKQLAFILTWLSGGDKEDVMDRQSIISKLLALPAKIAAEEDNVLQAHANLIEAKGILQQKEDSLLLGNIIDGKNAEIRAAQMREYTEDERKHLIEAELNLKNAVARLERYRDEFRALRSVAELLKGVA
;
A
#
# COMPACT_ATOMS: atom_id res chain seq x y z
N MET A 1 -22.98 34.78 -21.12
CA MET A 1 -22.20 34.17 -22.21
C MET A 1 -22.50 32.67 -22.21
N PRO A 2 -23.13 32.11 -23.26
CA PRO A 2 -23.59 30.72 -23.27
C PRO A 2 -22.48 29.75 -23.73
N TRP A 3 -22.50 28.54 -23.16
CA TRP A 3 -21.41 27.55 -23.08
C TRP A 3 -21.56 26.37 -24.07
N GLU A 4 -22.11 26.60 -25.26
CA GLU A 4 -22.38 25.52 -26.21
C GLU A 4 -21.37 25.53 -27.37
N THR A 5 -20.53 24.49 -27.46
CA THR A 5 -20.18 23.76 -28.70
C THR A 5 -19.08 22.72 -28.43
N LEU A 6 -19.47 21.52 -28.02
CA LEU A 6 -18.63 20.31 -28.16
C LEU A 6 -18.93 19.66 -29.52
N PRO A 7 -17.92 19.42 -30.39
CA PRO A 7 -18.09 18.58 -31.55
C PRO A 7 -18.08 17.09 -31.16
N LYS A 8 -19.20 16.42 -31.49
CA LYS A 8 -19.31 14.97 -31.63
C LYS A 8 -18.64 14.53 -32.94
N ARG A 9 -17.79 13.49 -32.92
CA ARG A 9 -17.77 12.30 -33.81
C ARG A 9 -16.36 11.72 -34.06
N PHE A 10 -16.40 10.47 -34.54
CA PHE A 10 -15.34 9.50 -34.91
C PHE A 10 -14.85 8.65 -33.73
N SER A 11 -15.25 7.39 -33.50
CA SER A 11 -15.66 6.27 -34.37
C SER A 11 -14.63 5.90 -35.44
N LYS A 12 -13.73 4.98 -35.09
CA LYS A 12 -13.56 3.64 -35.71
C LYS A 12 -12.19 3.04 -35.34
N ALA A 13 -12.24 1.78 -34.93
CA ALA A 13 -11.24 0.73 -35.15
C ALA A 13 -9.75 1.12 -35.06
N CYS A 14 -9.15 0.90 -33.90
CA CYS A 14 -7.74 0.50 -33.82
C CYS A 14 -7.67 -0.82 -33.06
N CYS A 15 -7.60 -1.91 -33.82
CA CYS A 15 -7.17 -3.22 -33.34
C CYS A 15 -5.72 -3.11 -32.87
N ALA A 16 -5.51 -2.83 -31.59
CA ALA A 16 -4.21 -2.97 -30.96
C ALA A 16 -4.06 -4.43 -30.51
N LYS A 17 -3.26 -5.20 -31.25
CA LYS A 17 -2.70 -6.48 -30.82
C LYS A 17 -1.96 -6.24 -29.50
N PHE A 18 -2.56 -6.66 -28.39
CA PHE A 18 -1.89 -6.69 -27.10
C PHE A 18 -0.98 -7.94 -27.08
N VAL A 19 0.25 -7.76 -27.55
CA VAL A 19 1.33 -8.72 -27.31
C VAL A 19 1.69 -8.58 -25.84
N VAL A 20 1.35 -9.59 -25.05
CA VAL A 20 1.78 -9.73 -23.66
C VAL A 20 3.30 -9.92 -23.65
N PRO A 21 4.10 -9.01 -23.05
CA PRO A 21 5.49 -9.33 -22.78
C PRO A 21 5.54 -10.32 -21.61
N MET A 22 5.86 -11.56 -21.95
CA MET A 22 6.31 -12.62 -21.07
C MET A 22 7.55 -12.14 -20.29
N TRP A 23 7.33 -11.61 -19.08
CA TRP A 23 8.39 -11.32 -18.14
C TRP A 23 8.90 -12.64 -17.56
N MET A 24 9.99 -13.13 -18.14
CA MET A 24 10.81 -14.15 -17.51
C MET A 24 11.41 -13.57 -16.22
N ALA A 25 10.98 -14.12 -15.09
CA ALA A 25 11.66 -13.99 -13.82
C ALA A 25 13.10 -14.52 -13.97
N THR A 26 14.08 -13.62 -14.07
CA THR A 26 15.48 -13.97 -13.85
C THR A 26 15.77 -13.74 -12.37
N SER A 27 15.57 -14.80 -11.59
CA SER A 27 16.10 -14.92 -10.23
C SER A 27 17.63 -14.83 -10.28
N ARG A 28 18.19 -13.62 -10.15
CA ARG A 28 19.59 -13.46 -9.80
C ARG A 28 19.74 -13.77 -8.32
N ALA A 29 20.14 -15.00 -8.04
CA ALA A 29 20.71 -15.37 -6.76
C ALA A 29 21.88 -14.42 -6.46
N ILE A 30 21.78 -13.67 -5.38
CA ILE A 30 22.90 -12.92 -4.79
C ILE A 30 23.76 -13.96 -4.05
N PRO A 31 25.00 -14.25 -4.47
CA PRO A 31 25.89 -15.03 -3.62
C PRO A 31 26.37 -14.12 -2.48
N VAL A 32 25.72 -14.23 -1.33
CA VAL A 32 26.24 -13.63 -0.09
C VAL A 32 27.45 -14.45 0.31
N ASN A 33 28.64 -14.00 -0.10
CA ASN A 33 29.91 -14.60 0.29
C ASN A 33 30.23 -14.17 1.74
N VAL A 34 29.56 -14.80 2.70
CA VAL A 34 29.85 -14.62 4.13
C VAL A 34 31.14 -15.38 4.42
N LYS A 35 32.27 -14.66 4.40
CA LYS A 35 33.50 -15.14 5.02
C LYS A 35 33.27 -15.21 6.53
N ILE A 36 32.89 -16.38 7.01
CA ILE A 36 32.89 -16.69 8.44
C ILE A 36 34.36 -16.80 8.87
N VAL A 37 34.92 -15.70 9.33
CA VAL A 37 36.18 -15.68 10.06
C VAL A 37 35.94 -16.42 11.37
N LYS A 38 36.36 -17.69 11.46
CA LYS A 38 36.37 -18.43 12.73
C LYS A 38 37.54 -17.93 13.57
N THR A 39 37.27 -16.97 14.46
CA THR A 39 38.13 -16.72 15.61
C THR A 39 37.98 -17.90 16.57
N LYS A 40 39.09 -18.59 16.87
CA LYS A 40 39.14 -19.57 17.95
C LYS A 40 39.09 -18.79 19.27
N ASN A 41 38.13 -19.13 20.13
CA ASN A 41 37.98 -18.74 21.55
C ASN A 41 36.94 -17.66 21.89
N ASP A 42 35.68 -17.87 21.53
CA ASP A 42 34.56 -17.25 22.25
C ASP A 42 33.65 -18.34 22.86
N PRO A 43 33.36 -18.31 24.17
CA PRO A 43 32.42 -19.24 24.78
C PRO A 43 30.98 -18.93 24.30
N LEU A 44 30.36 -19.93 23.67
CA LEU A 44 28.98 -19.86 23.17
C LEU A 44 27.97 -19.54 24.29
N PRO A 45 27.02 -18.59 24.09
CA PRO A 45 25.95 -18.34 25.06
C PRO A 45 24.92 -19.47 25.03
N ARG A 46 24.92 -20.33 26.06
CA ARG A 46 23.98 -21.47 26.24
C ARG A 46 22.60 -21.07 26.79
N VAL A 47 22.14 -19.83 26.59
CA VAL A 47 20.93 -19.30 27.29
C VAL A 47 19.76 -19.00 26.35
N THR A 48 19.89 -19.17 25.04
CA THR A 48 18.83 -18.75 24.09
C THR A 48 17.92 -19.88 23.60
N GLU A 49 18.35 -21.14 23.65
CA GLU A 49 17.54 -22.24 23.09
C GLU A 49 16.31 -22.55 23.97
N GLN A 50 16.41 -22.49 25.30
CA GLN A 50 15.25 -22.75 26.16
C GLN A 50 14.18 -21.65 26.06
N LYS A 51 14.56 -20.38 25.83
CA LYS A 51 13.61 -19.29 25.62
C LYS A 51 12.97 -19.34 24.23
N GLN A 52 13.72 -19.72 23.19
CA GLN A 52 13.18 -19.90 21.85
C GLN A 52 12.22 -21.08 21.79
N LEU A 53 12.54 -22.20 22.45
CA LEU A 53 11.64 -23.35 22.55
C LEU A 53 10.40 -23.04 23.40
N ALA A 54 10.51 -22.26 24.48
CA ALA A 54 9.35 -21.80 25.25
C ALA A 54 8.44 -20.86 24.43
N PHE A 55 9.02 -19.98 23.60
CA PHE A 55 8.25 -19.12 22.70
C PHE A 55 7.51 -19.95 21.63
N ILE A 56 8.19 -20.92 21.01
CA ILE A 56 7.61 -21.83 20.02
C ILE A 56 6.52 -22.72 20.65
N LEU A 57 6.72 -23.22 21.87
CA LEU A 57 5.71 -24.01 22.60
C LEU A 57 4.50 -23.17 23.02
N THR A 58 4.70 -21.89 23.38
CA THR A 58 3.59 -20.98 23.68
C THR A 58 2.80 -20.64 22.41
N TRP A 59 3.49 -20.52 21.27
CA TRP A 59 2.87 -20.29 19.95
C TRP A 59 2.13 -21.53 19.42
N LEU A 60 2.62 -22.75 19.71
CA LEU A 60 1.97 -24.02 19.36
C LEU A 60 0.83 -24.42 20.31
N SER A 61 0.89 -24.02 21.59
CA SER A 61 -0.17 -24.29 22.57
C SER A 61 -1.31 -23.26 22.51
N GLY A 62 -1.09 -22.12 21.86
CA GLY A 62 -2.13 -21.16 21.48
C GLY A 62 -2.87 -21.59 20.21
N GLY A 63 -3.20 -22.88 20.10
CA GLY A 63 -4.16 -23.35 19.12
C GLY A 63 -5.49 -22.70 19.47
N ASP A 64 -5.75 -21.57 18.82
CA ASP A 64 -7.07 -20.96 18.76
C ASP A 64 -8.05 -22.10 18.52
N LYS A 65 -8.97 -22.25 19.48
CA LYS A 65 -10.21 -23.00 19.32
C LYS A 65 -10.63 -22.76 17.87
N GLU A 66 -10.58 -23.79 17.03
CA GLU A 66 -11.11 -23.70 15.68
C GLU A 66 -12.56 -23.25 15.88
N ASP A 67 -12.79 -21.95 15.66
CA ASP A 67 -14.10 -21.33 15.67
C ASP A 67 -14.81 -21.98 14.50
N VAL A 68 -15.46 -23.12 14.77
CA VAL A 68 -16.61 -23.57 14.02
C VAL A 68 -17.46 -22.33 13.92
N MET A 69 -17.55 -21.75 12.71
CA MET A 69 -18.25 -20.51 12.44
C MET A 69 -19.72 -20.69 12.81
N ASP A 70 -20.03 -20.46 14.08
CA ASP A 70 -21.35 -20.60 14.63
C ASP A 70 -22.23 -19.52 14.01
N ARG A 71 -23.53 -19.81 13.85
CA ARG A 71 -24.47 -18.88 13.20
C ARG A 71 -24.49 -17.53 13.93
N GLN A 72 -24.39 -17.54 15.26
CA GLN A 72 -24.22 -16.31 16.06
C GLN A 72 -22.95 -15.52 15.70
N SER A 73 -21.83 -16.19 15.41
CA SER A 73 -20.56 -15.54 15.05
C SER A 73 -20.61 -14.86 13.67
N ILE A 74 -21.37 -15.43 12.72
CA ILE A 74 -21.60 -14.82 11.40
C ILE A 74 -22.43 -13.54 11.57
N ILE A 75 -23.49 -13.59 12.39
CA ILE A 75 -24.37 -12.45 12.63
C ILE A 75 -23.62 -11.32 13.33
N SER A 76 -22.82 -11.62 14.36
CA SER A 76 -22.05 -10.59 15.07
C SER A 76 -21.02 -9.92 14.16
N LYS A 77 -20.33 -10.69 13.29
CA LYS A 77 -19.40 -10.14 12.29
C LYS A 77 -20.13 -9.27 11.25
N LEU A 78 -21.29 -9.70 10.74
CA LEU A 78 -22.10 -8.94 9.80
C LEU A 78 -22.58 -7.59 10.36
N LEU A 79 -22.91 -7.54 11.66
CA LEU A 79 -23.31 -6.29 12.32
C LEU A 79 -22.12 -5.36 12.57
N ALA A 80 -20.91 -5.90 12.81
CA ALA A 80 -19.72 -5.10 13.08
C ALA A 80 -19.03 -4.56 11.82
N LEU A 81 -19.12 -5.26 10.68
CA LEU A 81 -18.43 -4.90 9.44
C LEU A 81 -18.82 -3.53 8.86
N PRO A 82 -20.09 -3.11 8.82
CA PRO A 82 -20.46 -1.79 8.31
C PRO A 82 -19.77 -0.65 9.08
N ALA A 83 -19.63 -0.77 10.39
CA ALA A 83 -18.91 0.21 11.20
C ALA A 83 -17.41 0.25 10.87
N LYS A 84 -16.79 -0.91 10.61
CA LYS A 84 -15.39 -0.99 10.17
C LYS A 84 -15.18 -0.40 8.77
N ILE A 85 -16.13 -0.64 7.85
CA ILE A 85 -16.08 -0.07 6.50
C ILE A 85 -16.15 1.46 6.57
N ALA A 86 -17.08 2.01 7.37
CA ALA A 86 -17.18 3.46 7.58
C ALA A 86 -15.87 4.06 8.13
N ALA A 87 -15.26 3.42 9.14
CA ALA A 87 -14.00 3.87 9.69
C ALA A 87 -12.85 3.87 8.67
N GLU A 88 -12.78 2.86 7.78
CA GLU A 88 -11.77 2.87 6.71
C GLU A 88 -12.10 3.84 5.57
N GLU A 89 -13.37 4.13 5.31
CA GLU A 89 -13.77 5.18 4.37
C GLU A 89 -13.26 6.55 4.85
N ASP A 90 -13.39 6.84 6.15
CA ASP A 90 -12.81 8.03 6.76
C ASP A 90 -11.27 8.05 6.65
N ASN A 91 -10.61 6.91 6.85
CA ASN A 91 -9.16 6.80 6.67
C ASN A 91 -8.73 7.08 5.21
N VAL A 92 -9.50 6.63 4.22
CA VAL A 92 -9.23 6.91 2.80
C VAL A 92 -9.39 8.40 2.52
N LEU A 93 -10.43 9.03 3.05
CA LEU A 93 -10.64 10.47 2.92
C LEU A 93 -9.49 11.26 3.54
N GLN A 94 -9.03 10.87 4.72
CA GLN A 94 -7.89 11.50 5.38
C GLN A 94 -6.59 11.30 4.59
N ALA A 95 -6.32 10.09 4.09
CA ALA A 95 -5.15 9.83 3.26
C ALA A 95 -5.18 10.64 1.95
N HIS A 96 -6.35 10.84 1.38
CA HIS A 96 -6.54 11.68 0.19
C HIS A 96 -6.30 13.17 0.49
N ALA A 97 -6.79 13.66 1.64
CA ALA A 97 -6.50 15.02 2.09
C ALA A 97 -4.99 15.26 2.27
N ASN A 98 -4.29 14.32 2.92
CA ASN A 98 -2.84 14.38 3.12
C ASN A 98 -2.08 14.37 1.78
N LEU A 99 -2.55 13.60 0.79
CA LEU A 99 -1.96 13.59 -0.55
C LEU A 99 -2.11 14.96 -1.24
N ILE A 100 -3.30 15.58 -1.15
CA ILE A 100 -3.52 16.93 -1.70
C ILE A 100 -2.60 17.93 -1.02
N GLU A 101 -2.48 17.87 0.31
CA GLU A 101 -1.60 18.75 1.08
C GLU A 101 -0.14 18.56 0.68
N ALA A 102 0.36 17.33 0.58
CA ALA A 102 1.72 17.04 0.14
C ALA A 102 2.01 17.58 -1.27
N LYS A 103 1.05 17.48 -2.19
CA LYS A 103 1.16 18.09 -3.53
C LYS A 103 1.20 19.62 -3.46
N GLY A 104 0.39 20.23 -2.59
CA GLY A 104 0.40 21.67 -2.35
C GLY A 104 1.74 22.16 -1.80
N ILE A 105 2.31 21.44 -0.83
CA ILE A 105 3.62 21.76 -0.25
C ILE A 105 4.72 21.66 -1.30
N LEU A 106 4.73 20.58 -2.10
CA LEU A 106 5.70 20.42 -3.19
C LEU A 106 5.62 21.60 -4.17
N GLN A 107 4.42 21.97 -4.59
CA GLN A 107 4.22 23.09 -5.50
C GLN A 107 4.65 24.43 -4.87
N GLN A 108 4.31 24.68 -3.61
CA GLN A 108 4.73 25.89 -2.90
C GLN A 108 6.25 25.99 -2.78
N LYS A 109 6.94 24.86 -2.57
CA LYS A 109 8.40 24.80 -2.52
C LYS A 109 9.03 25.06 -3.88
N GLU A 110 8.48 24.46 -4.93
CA GLU A 110 8.89 24.72 -6.31
C GLU A 110 8.73 26.21 -6.68
N ASP A 111 7.59 26.81 -6.34
CA ASP A 111 7.33 28.24 -6.57
C ASP A 111 8.28 29.13 -5.77
N SER A 112 8.55 28.78 -4.50
CA SER A 112 9.48 29.53 -3.63
C SER A 112 10.92 29.49 -4.16
N LEU A 113 11.35 28.34 -4.69
CA LEU A 113 12.68 28.18 -5.27
C LEU A 113 12.83 28.98 -6.58
N LEU A 114 11.78 29.06 -7.38
CA LEU A 114 11.76 29.85 -8.61
C LEU A 114 11.76 31.36 -8.34
N LEU A 115 10.99 31.81 -7.34
CA LEU A 115 10.89 33.24 -6.98
C LEU A 115 12.08 33.72 -6.13
N GLY A 116 12.70 32.83 -5.36
CA GLY A 116 13.78 33.14 -4.43
C GLY A 116 15.15 33.41 -5.07
N ASN A 117 15.29 33.26 -6.40
CA ASN A 117 16.57 33.36 -7.12
C ASN A 117 17.69 32.44 -6.56
N ILE A 118 17.34 31.39 -5.81
CA ILE A 118 18.29 30.43 -5.22
C ILE A 118 18.88 29.52 -6.31
N ILE A 119 18.09 29.26 -7.35
CA ILE A 119 18.47 28.44 -8.49
C ILE A 119 19.23 29.32 -9.48
N ASP A 120 20.56 29.28 -9.40
CA ASP A 120 21.42 29.93 -10.38
C ASP A 120 21.75 28.96 -11.51
N GLY A 121 21.30 29.32 -12.72
CA GLY A 121 21.46 28.46 -13.88
C GLY A 121 20.98 29.12 -15.15
N LYS A 122 21.93 29.72 -15.89
CA LYS A 122 21.72 30.14 -17.28
C LYS A 122 21.35 28.96 -18.20
N ASN A 123 21.67 27.73 -17.77
CA ASN A 123 21.36 26.46 -18.45
C ASN A 123 20.17 25.75 -17.78
N ALA A 124 19.18 25.33 -18.59
CA ALA A 124 17.98 24.65 -18.14
C ALA A 124 18.24 23.31 -17.42
N GLU A 125 19.29 22.59 -17.80
CA GLU A 125 19.62 21.28 -17.21
C GLU A 125 20.10 21.40 -15.76
N ILE A 126 20.94 22.41 -15.47
CA ILE A 126 21.46 22.66 -14.12
C ILE A 126 20.31 23.08 -13.19
N ARG A 127 19.37 23.91 -13.68
CA ARG A 127 18.17 24.28 -12.93
C ARG A 127 17.30 23.08 -12.60
N ALA A 128 17.13 22.16 -13.54
CA ALA A 128 16.34 20.95 -13.31
C ALA A 128 17.00 19.99 -12.31
N ALA A 129 18.33 19.90 -12.30
CA ALA A 129 19.07 19.10 -11.32
C ALA A 129 18.95 19.69 -9.91
N GLN A 130 19.18 21.00 -9.76
CA GLN A 130 19.03 21.71 -8.48
C GLN A 130 17.60 21.61 -7.93
N MET A 131 16.59 21.77 -8.78
CA MET A 131 15.18 21.56 -8.38
C MET A 131 14.93 20.17 -7.81
N ARG A 132 15.54 19.12 -8.39
CA ARG A 132 15.38 17.74 -7.89
C ARG A 132 16.06 17.53 -6.54
N GLU A 133 17.21 18.15 -6.34
CA GLU A 133 17.95 18.08 -5.07
C GLU A 133 17.20 18.81 -3.95
N TYR A 134 16.71 20.03 -4.21
CA TYR A 134 15.98 20.81 -3.22
C TYR A 134 14.55 20.30 -2.92
N THR A 135 13.97 19.47 -3.79
CA THR A 135 12.61 18.90 -3.60
C THR A 135 12.63 17.41 -3.28
N GLU A 136 13.80 16.83 -2.97
CA GLU A 136 13.90 15.38 -2.74
C GLU A 136 13.02 14.93 -1.56
N ASP A 137 13.02 15.68 -0.46
CA ASP A 137 12.29 15.32 0.75
C ASP A 137 10.77 15.49 0.58
N GLU A 138 10.32 16.57 -0.08
CA GLU A 138 8.91 16.75 -0.41
C GLU A 138 8.40 15.67 -1.38
N ARG A 139 9.24 15.22 -2.31
CA ARG A 139 8.91 14.10 -3.20
C ARG A 139 8.80 12.78 -2.44
N LYS A 140 9.67 12.52 -1.46
CA LYS A 140 9.55 11.35 -0.58
C LYS A 140 8.22 11.39 0.18
N HIS A 141 7.86 12.54 0.75
CA HIS A 141 6.58 12.71 1.44
C HIS A 141 5.38 12.49 0.53
N LEU A 142 5.43 12.96 -0.72
CA LEU A 142 4.39 12.69 -1.70
C LEU A 142 4.26 11.19 -1.98
N ILE A 143 5.38 10.48 -2.18
CA ILE A 143 5.39 9.02 -2.40
C ILE A 143 4.80 8.28 -1.19
N GLU A 144 5.16 8.67 0.03
CA GLU A 144 4.62 8.11 1.26
C GLU A 144 3.10 8.33 1.37
N ALA A 145 2.62 9.54 1.07
CA ALA A 145 1.19 9.85 1.05
C ALA A 145 0.43 9.03 -0.01
N GLU A 146 0.99 8.85 -1.20
CA GLU A 146 0.42 8.00 -2.25
C GLU A 146 0.36 6.53 -1.83
N LEU A 147 1.42 6.02 -1.17
CA LEU A 147 1.47 4.66 -0.68
C LEU A 147 0.45 4.44 0.45
N ASN A 148 0.30 5.42 1.34
CA ASN A 148 -0.71 5.40 2.40
C ASN A 148 -2.13 5.38 1.84
N LEU A 149 -2.43 6.17 0.80
CA LEU A 149 -3.72 6.13 0.12
C LEU A 149 -3.98 4.76 -0.52
N LYS A 150 -3.00 4.19 -1.24
CA LYS A 150 -3.14 2.86 -1.85
C LYS A 150 -3.40 1.79 -0.78
N ASN A 151 -2.70 1.85 0.35
CA ASN A 151 -2.90 0.92 1.45
C ASN A 151 -4.30 1.05 2.08
N ALA A 152 -4.78 2.28 2.29
CA ALA A 152 -6.11 2.53 2.83
C ALA A 152 -7.21 2.00 1.90
N VAL A 153 -7.09 2.25 0.59
CA VAL A 153 -8.02 1.72 -0.42
C VAL A 153 -8.00 0.19 -0.42
N ALA A 154 -6.82 -0.44 -0.40
CA ALA A 154 -6.71 -1.89 -0.37
C ALA A 154 -7.33 -2.51 0.90
N ARG A 155 -7.23 -1.84 2.06
CA ARG A 155 -7.90 -2.29 3.30
C ARG A 155 -9.42 -2.21 3.17
N LEU A 156 -9.93 -1.10 2.63
CA LEU A 156 -11.35 -0.92 2.41
C LEU A 156 -11.93 -1.96 1.43
N GLU A 157 -11.21 -2.26 0.35
CA GLU A 157 -11.61 -3.31 -0.60
C GLU A 157 -11.70 -4.68 0.09
N ARG A 158 -10.73 -5.04 0.93
CA ARG A 158 -10.78 -6.28 1.70
C ARG A 158 -12.02 -6.40 2.59
N TYR A 159 -12.39 -5.34 3.31
CA TYR A 159 -13.60 -5.38 4.14
C TYR A 159 -14.89 -5.45 3.32
N ARG A 160 -14.93 -4.83 2.13
CA ARG A 160 -16.06 -4.95 1.20
C ARG A 160 -16.19 -6.37 0.65
N ASP A 161 -15.07 -6.99 0.29
CA ASP A 161 -15.03 -8.38 -0.18
C ASP A 161 -15.45 -9.35 0.93
N GLU A 162 -14.96 -9.15 2.16
CA GLU A 162 -15.36 -9.94 3.34
C GLU A 162 -16.86 -9.81 3.60
N PHE A 163 -17.40 -8.59 3.56
CA PHE A 163 -18.82 -8.36 3.74
C PHE A 163 -19.65 -9.05 2.65
N ARG A 164 -19.20 -8.99 1.39
CA ARG A 164 -19.87 -9.67 0.26
C ARG A 164 -19.85 -11.18 0.42
N ALA A 165 -18.72 -11.74 0.85
CA ALA A 165 -18.57 -13.16 1.14
C ALA A 165 -19.53 -13.60 2.25
N LEU A 166 -19.53 -12.91 3.40
CA LEU A 166 -20.41 -13.25 4.52
C LEU A 166 -21.90 -13.10 4.16
N ARG A 167 -22.25 -12.09 3.36
CA ARG A 167 -23.61 -11.95 2.85
C ARG A 167 -24.02 -13.15 1.99
N SER A 168 -23.15 -13.61 1.10
CA SER A 168 -23.43 -14.79 0.27
C SER A 168 -23.63 -16.06 1.11
N VAL A 169 -22.82 -16.23 2.17
CA VAL A 169 -22.97 -17.35 3.11
C VAL A 169 -24.31 -17.25 3.86
N ALA A 170 -24.69 -16.06 4.32
CA ALA A 170 -25.97 -15.85 4.99
C ALA A 170 -27.17 -16.11 4.06
N GLU A 171 -27.09 -15.75 2.78
CA GLU A 171 -28.11 -16.06 1.78
C GLU A 171 -28.23 -17.58 1.52
N LEU A 172 -27.11 -18.31 1.46
CA LEU A 172 -27.12 -19.77 1.36
C LEU A 172 -27.78 -20.42 2.58
N LEU A 173 -27.48 -19.96 3.79
CA LEU A 173 -28.10 -20.48 5.02
C LEU A 173 -29.61 -20.23 5.08
N LYS A 174 -30.11 -19.19 4.39
CA LYS A 174 -31.54 -18.91 4.27
C LYS A 174 -32.24 -19.84 3.28
N GLY A 175 -31.58 -20.22 2.19
CA GLY A 175 -32.16 -21.08 1.14
C GLY A 175 -32.11 -22.58 1.41
N VAL A 176 -31.40 -23.01 2.46
CA VAL A 176 -31.33 -24.42 2.92
C VAL A 176 -32.45 -24.76 3.93
N ALA A 177 -33.29 -23.78 4.29
CA ALA A 177 -34.44 -23.93 5.20
C ALA A 177 -35.76 -24.10 4.43
#